data_AF-A0A538RSJ2-F1
#
_entry.id   AF-A0A538RSJ2-F1
#
_cell.length_a   1.000
_cell.length_b   1.000
_cell.length_c   1.000
_cell.angle_alpha   90.00
_cell.angle_beta   90.00
_cell.angle_gamma   90.00
#
_symmetry.space_group_name_H-M   'P 1'
#
loop_
_entity.id
_entity.type
_entity.pdbx_description
1 polymer ?
#
loop_
_entity_poly.entity_id
_entity_poly.type
_entity_poly.pdbx_seq_one_letter_code
_entity_poly.pdbx_strand_id
1 'polypeptide(L)' 'MLSRKSLLKYVRAQPFRPFRILLNSGHTYEVRHPEMIKVLPDHALVFEGKTIDELEDYDMVSLLLMERVEFAGKQKQSK' A
#
# COMPACT_ATOMS: atom_id res chain seq x y z
N MET A 1 -15.82 1.25 -3.83
CA MET A 1 -14.59 2.09 -3.84
C MET A 1 -14.08 2.23 -2.42
N LEU A 2 -12.76 2.09 -2.26
CA LEU A 2 -12.11 2.20 -0.96
C LEU A 2 -12.10 3.66 -0.47
N SER A 3 -12.46 3.90 0.79
CA SER A 3 -12.35 5.26 1.37
C SER A 3 -10.95 5.53 1.90
N ARG A 4 -10.53 6.81 1.92
CA ARG A 4 -9.31 7.26 2.61
C ARG A 4 -9.22 6.76 4.05
N LYS A 5 -10.34 6.82 4.79
CA LYS A 5 -10.40 6.37 6.18
C LYS A 5 -10.14 4.86 6.28
N SER A 6 -10.65 4.08 5.33
CA SER A 6 -10.41 2.64 5.25
C SER A 6 -8.93 2.35 5.01
N LEU A 7 -8.30 3.00 4.03
CA LEU A 7 -6.87 2.82 3.75
C LEU A 7 -5.99 3.19 4.95
N LEU A 8 -6.28 4.32 5.60
CA LEU A 8 -5.54 4.78 6.80
C LEU A 8 -5.59 3.78 7.96
N LYS A 9 -6.62 2.91 8.06
CA LYS A 9 -6.66 1.86 9.08
C LYS A 9 -5.55 0.83 8.88
N TYR A 10 -5.19 0.51 7.64
CA TYR A 10 -4.10 -0.42 7.34
C TYR A 10 -2.74 0.23 7.60
N VAL A 11 -2.56 1.46 7.11
CA VAL A 11 -1.31 2.23 7.28
C VAL A 11 -0.97 2.47 8.75
N ARG A 12 -1.98 2.76 9.57
CA ARG A 12 -1.81 3.12 10.99
C ARG A 12 -1.99 1.94 11.95
N ALA A 13 -2.12 0.71 11.44
CA ALA A 13 -2.23 -0.47 12.28
C ALA A 13 -0.98 -0.58 13.19
N GLN A 14 -1.18 -0.92 14.46
CA GLN A 14 -0.10 -1.14 15.43
C GLN A 14 -0.27 -2.52 16.09
N PRO A 15 0.70 -3.45 15.93
CA PRO A 15 1.90 -3.30 15.09
C PRO A 15 1.52 -3.17 13.60
N PHE A 16 2.40 -2.53 12.82
CA PHE A 16 2.21 -2.43 11.38
C PHE A 16 2.12 -3.84 10.76
N ARG A 17 1.22 -4.02 9.79
CA ARG A 17 1.05 -5.28 9.07
C ARG A 17 1.12 -4.99 7.57
N PRO A 18 2.06 -5.61 6.83
CA PRO A 18 2.13 -5.46 5.38
C PRO A 18 0.79 -5.74 4.71
N PHE A 19 0.48 -4.98 3.67
CA PHE A 19 -0.78 -5.11 2.93
C PHE A 19 -0.58 -4.82 1.44
N ARG A 20 -1.55 -5.26 0.64
CA ARG A 20 -1.60 -5.06 -0.80
C ARG A 20 -2.79 -4.20 -1.16
N ILE A 21 -2.59 -3.28 -2.10
CA ILE A 21 -3.63 -2.47 -2.71
C ILE A 21 -3.89 -3.05 -4.10
N LEU A 22 -5.12 -3.50 -4.35
CA LEU A 22 -5.52 -4.02 -5.64
C LEU A 22 -6.32 -2.93 -6.37
N LEU A 23 -5.89 -2.58 -7.57
CA LEU A 23 -6.61 -1.66 -8.44
C LEU A 23 -7.66 -2.41 -9.27
N ASN A 24 -8.68 -1.68 -9.71
CA ASN A 24 -9.71 -2.17 -10.62
C ASN A 24 -9.15 -2.60 -12.00
N SER A 25 -7.92 -2.20 -12.34
CA SER A 25 -7.18 -2.66 -13.52
C SER A 25 -6.54 -4.04 -13.34
N GLY A 26 -6.53 -4.58 -12.12
CA GLY A 26 -5.80 -5.79 -11.74
C GLY A 26 -4.35 -5.53 -11.30
N HIS A 27 -3.82 -4.31 -11.48
CA HIS A 27 -2.51 -3.94 -10.97
C HIS A 27 -2.50 -3.93 -9.43
N THR A 28 -1.39 -4.34 -8.82
CA THR A 28 -1.27 -4.48 -7.37
C THR A 28 -0.02 -3.81 -6.85
N TYR A 29 -0.17 -3.03 -5.78
CA TYR A 29 0.94 -2.47 -5.01
C TYR A 29 1.11 -3.21 -3.68
N GLU A 30 2.34 -3.53 -3.29
CA GLU A 30 2.65 -4.13 -1.99
C GLU A 30 3.32 -3.10 -1.06
N VAL A 31 2.66 -2.80 0.05
CA VAL A 31 3.16 -1.89 1.10
C VAL A 31 3.71 -2.75 2.23
N ARG A 32 5.04 -2.87 2.29
CA ARG A 32 5.75 -3.69 3.29
C ARG A 32 6.10 -2.92 4.56
N HIS A 33 6.12 -1.59 4.47
CA HIS A 33 6.40 -0.69 5.57
C HIS A 33 5.51 0.56 5.50
N PRO A 34 5.18 1.22 6.63
CA PRO A 34 4.29 2.38 6.63
C PRO A 34 4.83 3.57 5.82
N GLU A 35 6.15 3.72 5.73
CA GLU A 35 6.85 4.75 4.95
C GLU A 35 6.75 4.56 3.42
N MET A 36 6.41 3.35 2.94
CA MET A 36 6.20 3.10 1.51
C MET A 36 4.91 3.71 0.98
N ILE A 37 4.09 4.35 1.82
CA ILE A 37 2.84 4.95 1.40
C ILE A 37 2.53 6.26 2.12
N LYS A 38 2.08 7.25 1.35
CA LYS A 38 1.51 8.50 1.88
C LYS A 38 0.09 8.68 1.37
N VAL A 39 -0.87 8.69 2.29
CA VAL A 39 -2.30 8.83 1.96
C VAL A 39 -2.72 10.31 1.96
N LEU A 40 -3.03 10.83 0.79
CA LEU A 40 -3.58 12.16 0.53
C LEU A 40 -5.13 12.10 0.55
N PRO A 41 -5.86 13.23 0.39
CA PRO A 41 -7.33 13.23 0.44
C PRO A 41 -8.01 12.29 -0.57
N ASP A 42 -7.50 12.24 -1.80
CA ASP A 42 -8.08 11.59 -2.98
C ASP A 42 -7.11 10.65 -3.71
N HIS A 43 -5.82 10.68 -3.33
CA HIS A 43 -4.77 9.83 -3.87
C HIS A 43 -3.92 9.20 -2.75
N ALA A 44 -3.14 8.19 -3.11
CA ALA A 44 -2.00 7.74 -2.32
C ALA A 44 -0.73 7.83 -3.17
N LEU A 45 0.36 8.28 -2.58
CA LEU A 45 1.69 8.10 -3.14
C LEU A 45 2.19 6.75 -2.65
N VAL A 46 2.50 5.84 -3.57
CA VAL A 46 3.07 4.53 -3.27
C VAL A 46 4.51 4.53 -3.76
N PHE A 47 5.45 4.40 -2.83
CA PHE A 47 6.87 4.45 -3.13
C PHE A 47 7.39 3.06 -3.48
N GLU A 48 8.24 2.98 -4.50
CA GLU A 48 8.95 1.77 -4.91
C GLU A 48 10.32 1.70 -4.23
N GLY A 49 10.74 0.50 -3.81
CA GLY A 49 12.02 0.28 -3.12
C GLY A 49 12.01 -1.02 -2.31
N LYS A 50 13.18 -1.64 -2.08
CA LYS A 50 13.27 -2.83 -1.20
C LYS A 50 13.48 -2.45 0.26
N THR A 51 14.03 -1.27 0.51
CA THR A 51 14.30 -0.70 1.82
C THR A 51 13.81 0.74 1.89
N ILE A 52 13.76 1.29 3.10
CA ILE A 52 13.42 2.71 3.36
C ILE A 52 14.39 3.64 2.63
N ASP A 53 15.66 3.25 2.58
CA ASP A 53 16.74 4.05 2.01
C ASP A 53 16.74 4.04 0.47
N GLU A 54 15.97 3.15 -0.15
CA GLU A 54 15.85 2.98 -1.61
C GLU A 54 14.57 3.58 -2.19
N LEU A 55 13.80 4.37 -1.43
CA LEU A 55 12.57 5.00 -1.91
C LEU A 55 12.88 6.18 -2.84
N GLU A 56 13.27 5.87 -4.08
CA GLU A 56 13.64 6.86 -5.11
C GLU A 56 12.47 7.23 -6.04
N ASP A 57 11.58 6.28 -6.32
CA ASP A 57 10.44 6.44 -7.23
C ASP A 57 9.08 6.26 -6.52
N TYR A 58 8.03 6.87 -7.07
CA TYR A 58 6.67 6.71 -6.57
C TYR A 58 5.61 6.80 -7.65
N ASP A 59 4.51 6.07 -7.44
CA ASP A 59 3.29 6.18 -8.20
C ASP A 59 2.24 7.00 -7.44
N MET A 60 1.56 7.91 -8.14
CA MET A 60 0.38 8.60 -7.63
C MET A 60 -0.89 7.83 -8.02
N VAL A 61 -1.50 7.17 -7.05
CA VAL A 61 -2.62 6.25 -7.25
C VAL A 61 -3.91 6.85 -6.72
N SER A 62 -4.92 7.03 -7.58
CA SER A 62 -6.23 7.51 -7.14
C SER A 62 -6.94 6.51 -6.24
N LEU A 63 -7.51 6.97 -5.13
CA LEU A 63 -8.30 6.13 -4.22
C LEU A 63 -9.55 5.56 -4.91
N LEU A 64 -10.05 6.22 -5.96
CA LEU A 64 -11.18 5.75 -6.75
C LEU A 64 -10.86 4.45 -7.50
N LEU A 65 -9.61 4.28 -7.94
CA LEU A 65 -9.18 3.08 -8.67
C LEU A 65 -8.92 1.90 -7.75
N MET A 66 -8.83 2.13 -6.44
CA MET A 66 -8.60 1.07 -5.46
C MET A 66 -9.86 0.24 -5.25
N GLU A 67 -9.80 -0.99 -5.73
CA GLU A 67 -10.87 -1.97 -5.59
C GLU A 67 -10.93 -2.49 -4.15
N ARG A 68 -9.79 -2.96 -3.62
CA ARG A 68 -9.70 -3.52 -2.26
C ARG A 68 -8.29 -3.47 -1.69
N VAL A 69 -8.20 -3.65 -0.37
CA VAL A 69 -6.95 -3.73 0.39
C VAL A 69 -6.97 -4.96 1.28
N GLU A 70 -5.89 -5.74 1.22
CA GLU A 70 -5.78 -7.01 1.92
C GLU A 70 -4.44 -7.11 2.65
N PHE A 71 -4.41 -7.69 3.85
CA PHE A 71 -3.12 -7.96 4.50
C PHE A 71 -2.32 -8.97 3.69
N ALA A 72 -1.04 -8.70 3.47
CA ALA A 72 -0.15 -9.66 2.85
C ALA A 72 0.03 -10.82 3.84
N GLY A 73 -0.41 -12.02 3.45
CA GLY A 73 -0.13 -13.24 4.21
C GLY A 73 1.38 -13.43 4.37
N LYS A 74 1.83 -14.20 5.38
CA LYS A 74 3.26 -14.50 5.58
C LYS A 74 3.85 -14.97 4.24
N GLN A 75 4.75 -14.17 3.68
CA GLN A 75 5.62 -14.57 2.58
C GLN A 75 6.31 -15.85 3.05
N LYS A 76 5.97 -17.02 2.48
CA LYS A 76 6.82 -18.21 2.63
C LYS A 76 8.11 -17.86 1.91
N GLN A 77 9.10 -17.35 2.65
CA GLN A 77 10.49 -17.38 2.20
C GLN A 77 10.81 -18.83 1.87
N SER A 78 10.83 -19.16 0.58
CA SER A 78 11.39 -20.42 0.12
C SER A 78 12.87 -20.39 0.49
N LYS A 79 13.28 -21.39 1.27
CA LYS A 79 14.67 -21.73 1.50
C LYS A 79 15.36 -22.08 0.19
#